data_AF-A0A3B5YUB9-F1
#
_entry.id   AF-A0A3B5YUB9-F1
#
_cell.length_a   1.000
_cell.length_b   1.000
_cell.length_c   1.000
_cell.angle_alpha   90.00
_cell.angle_beta   90.00
_cell.angle_gamma   90.00
#
_symmetry.space_group_name_H-M   'P 1'
#
loop_
_entity.id
_entity.type
_entity.pdbx_description
1 polymer ?
#
loop_
_entity_poly.entity_id
_entity_poly.type
_entity_poly.pdbx_seq_one_letter_code
_entity_poly.pdbx_strand_id
1 'polypeptide(L)'
;MDISAITKLILDAIDLLLKNAFEALDAPTLTDSQRHEIFQAVRSMLPAGDIVPQIAPVRAAWEKFVSISDTVQETRRTIEDQSKQKSEFVTAAESRAESIEASLKTLAEEMSSMLEEKAEKKERVEALSAQLQEATAELLTTEERVKQLESDRSAKQAEAKKLHEDLLEANVKASEELEALKGKTSTLEDEAKSIIISLKDWRSMSN
;
A
#
# COMPACT_ATOMS: atom_id res chain seq x y z
N MET A 1 44.53 5.29 93.75
CA MET A 1 43.54 5.59 92.69
C MET A 1 42.69 4.34 92.56
N ASP A 2 41.41 4.43 92.90
CA ASP A 2 40.54 3.26 93.02
C ASP A 2 40.06 2.86 91.62
N ILE A 3 40.64 1.78 91.09
CA ILE A 3 40.37 1.27 89.74
C ILE A 3 38.86 0.96 89.60
N SER A 4 38.21 0.55 90.68
CA SER A 4 36.78 0.23 90.70
C SER A 4 35.89 1.46 90.45
N ALA A 5 36.23 2.62 91.01
CA ALA A 5 35.47 3.86 90.85
C ALA A 5 35.52 4.39 89.41
N ILE A 6 36.66 4.22 88.73
CA ILE A 6 36.85 4.65 87.35
C ILE A 6 36.12 3.72 86.38
N THR A 7 36.21 2.39 86.60
CA THR A 7 35.46 1.41 85.80
C THR A 7 33.96 1.65 85.90
N LYS A 8 33.44 2.00 87.09
CA LYS A 8 32.02 2.32 87.28
C LYS A 8 31.59 3.56 86.49
N LEU A 9 32.36 4.65 86.55
CA LEU A 9 32.11 5.87 85.76
C LEU A 9 32.08 5.61 84.26
N ILE A 10 32.97 4.74 83.77
CA ILE A 10 33.00 4.34 82.35
C ILE A 10 31.76 3.54 81.96
N LEU A 11 31.32 2.61 82.81
CA LEU A 11 30.11 1.81 82.56
C LEU A 11 28.84 2.68 82.58
N ASP A 12 28.71 3.60 83.53
CA ASP A 12 27.57 4.53 83.62
C ASP A 12 27.50 5.46 82.38
N ALA A 13 28.65 5.93 81.88
CA ALA A 13 28.72 6.74 80.68
C ALA A 13 28.29 5.96 79.42
N ILE A 14 28.67 4.68 79.33
CA ILE A 14 28.31 3.80 78.21
C ILE A 14 26.84 3.42 78.25
N ASP A 15 26.29 3.16 79.44
CA ASP A 15 24.87 2.90 79.62
C ASP A 15 24.02 4.09 79.16
N LEU A 16 24.44 5.32 79.50
CA LEU A 16 23.79 6.54 79.01
C LEU A 16 23.91 6.69 77.48
N LEU A 17 25.08 6.40 76.91
CA LEU A 17 25.33 6.44 75.46
C LEU A 17 24.42 5.46 74.70
N LEU A 18 24.34 4.22 75.18
CA LEU A 18 23.49 3.18 74.60
C LEU A 18 22.02 3.51 74.77
N LYS A 19 21.60 4.00 75.94
CA LYS A 19 20.22 4.42 76.20
C LYS A 19 19.76 5.50 75.23
N ASN A 20 20.60 6.49 74.95
CA ASN A 20 20.30 7.53 73.98
C ASN A 20 20.27 6.99 72.54
N ALA A 21 21.13 6.02 72.20
CA ALA A 21 21.16 5.40 70.89
C ALA A 21 19.95 4.48 70.64
N PHE A 22 19.46 3.80 71.69
CA PHE A 22 18.27 2.97 71.67
C PHE A 22 16.96 3.74 71.90
N GLU A 23 17.03 5.03 72.24
CA GLU A 23 15.85 5.83 72.50
C GLU A 23 14.99 5.94 71.23
N ALA A 24 13.76 5.42 71.35
CA ALA A 24 12.81 5.27 70.25
C ALA A 24 13.32 4.43 69.06
N LEU A 25 14.22 3.45 69.32
CA LEU A 25 14.61 2.47 68.32
C LEU A 25 13.48 1.45 68.07
N ASP A 26 13.08 1.34 66.81
CA ASP A 26 12.09 0.42 66.28
C ASP A 26 12.49 0.01 64.84
N ALA A 27 11.71 -0.88 64.21
CA ALA A 27 11.98 -1.35 62.85
C ALA A 27 12.09 -0.21 61.80
N PRO A 28 11.20 0.81 61.78
CA PRO A 28 11.32 1.92 60.83
C PRO A 28 12.52 2.84 61.09
N THR A 29 12.92 3.09 62.34
CA THR A 29 14.11 3.92 62.64
C THR A 29 15.43 3.24 62.28
N LEU A 30 15.47 1.92 62.11
CA LEU A 30 16.65 1.21 61.58
C LEU A 30 16.95 1.59 60.12
N THR A 31 15.93 2.04 59.40
CA THR A 31 16.00 2.44 57.99
C THR A 31 16.28 3.94 57.80
N ASP A 32 16.34 4.71 58.89
CA ASP A 32 16.64 6.14 58.89
C ASP A 32 18.16 6.36 58.79
N SER A 33 18.59 7.18 57.82
CA SER A 33 20.01 7.47 57.59
C SER A 33 20.63 8.27 58.73
N GLN A 34 19.86 9.16 59.38
CA GLN A 34 20.37 9.96 60.51
C GLN A 34 20.60 9.07 61.74
N ARG A 35 19.72 8.09 61.97
CA ARG A 35 19.90 7.08 63.02
C ARG A 35 21.09 6.17 62.74
N HIS A 36 21.31 5.81 61.49
CA HIS A 36 22.46 5.02 61.08
C HIS A 36 23.80 5.71 61.42
N GLU A 37 23.91 7.02 61.22
CA GLU A 37 25.09 7.81 61.61
C GLU A 37 25.33 7.77 63.13
N ILE A 38 24.26 7.84 63.93
CA ILE A 38 24.34 7.69 65.39
C ILE A 38 24.89 6.30 65.76
N PHE A 39 24.49 5.23 65.06
CA PHE A 39 24.99 3.90 65.36
C PHE A 39 26.49 3.74 65.07
N GLN A 40 26.98 4.34 63.99
CA GLN A 40 28.40 4.37 63.65
C GLN A 40 29.22 5.21 64.65
N ALA A 41 28.65 6.32 65.14
CA ALA A 41 29.28 7.14 66.17
C ALA A 41 29.44 6.36 67.50
N VAL A 42 28.39 5.69 67.96
CA VAL A 42 28.43 4.85 69.18
C VAL A 42 29.42 3.70 69.02
N ARG A 43 29.47 3.06 67.85
CA ARG A 43 30.45 2.01 67.54
C ARG A 43 31.89 2.48 67.73
N SER A 44 32.18 3.72 67.35
CA SER A 44 33.50 4.34 67.48
C SER A 44 33.81 4.80 68.91
N MET A 45 32.79 5.06 69.74
CA MET A 45 32.92 5.49 71.14
C MET A 45 33.02 4.34 72.13
N LEU A 46 32.61 3.12 71.76
CA LEU A 46 32.76 1.96 72.64
C LEU A 46 34.24 1.59 72.83
N PRO A 47 34.75 1.55 74.09
CA PRO A 47 36.16 1.34 74.36
C PRO A 47 36.64 -0.01 73.82
N ALA A 48 37.82 -0.08 73.20
CA ALA A 48 38.43 -1.29 72.65
C ALA A 48 39.41 -1.99 73.63
N GLY A 49 39.69 -3.28 73.40
CA GLY A 49 40.63 -4.08 74.20
C GLY A 49 40.09 -4.59 75.57
N ASP A 50 40.99 -5.13 76.39
CA ASP A 50 40.70 -5.78 77.69
C ASP A 50 40.58 -4.80 78.88
N ILE A 51 40.54 -3.50 78.60
CA ILE A 51 40.48 -2.44 79.63
C ILE A 51 39.19 -2.54 80.46
N VAL A 52 38.09 -2.98 79.83
CA VAL A 52 36.81 -3.27 80.51
C VAL A 52 36.18 -4.52 79.88
N PRO A 53 36.53 -5.73 80.36
CA PRO A 53 36.09 -7.00 79.78
C PRO A 53 34.56 -7.18 79.77
N GLN A 54 33.87 -6.54 80.71
CA GLN A 54 32.42 -6.58 80.91
C GLN A 54 31.64 -6.03 79.70
N ILE A 55 32.27 -5.18 78.87
CA ILE A 55 31.64 -4.54 77.70
C ILE A 55 31.84 -5.38 76.43
N ALA A 56 32.74 -6.37 76.42
CA ALA A 56 33.02 -7.16 75.21
C ALA A 56 31.77 -7.80 74.57
N PRO A 57 30.81 -8.38 75.33
CA PRO A 57 29.56 -8.90 74.75
C PRO A 57 28.69 -7.81 74.13
N VAL A 58 28.63 -6.64 74.78
CA VAL A 58 27.85 -5.47 74.31
C VAL A 58 28.45 -4.93 73.01
N ARG A 59 29.78 -4.82 72.93
CA ARG A 59 30.48 -4.42 71.71
C ARG A 59 30.21 -5.39 70.56
N ALA A 60 30.31 -6.70 70.81
CA ALA A 60 30.04 -7.71 69.80
C ALA A 60 28.58 -7.69 69.31
N ALA A 61 27.62 -7.44 70.20
CA ALA A 61 26.22 -7.27 69.84
C ALA A 61 26.00 -5.98 69.02
N TRP A 62 26.63 -4.87 69.42
CA TRP A 62 26.57 -3.60 68.71
C TRP A 62 27.16 -3.69 67.30
N GLU A 63 28.28 -4.39 67.15
CA GLU A 63 28.93 -4.57 65.85
C GLU A 63 28.06 -5.35 64.87
N LYS A 64 27.38 -6.40 65.35
CA LYS A 64 26.38 -7.13 64.56
C LYS A 64 25.20 -6.24 64.20
N PHE A 65 24.72 -5.44 65.15
CA PHE A 65 23.61 -4.52 64.92
C PHE A 65 23.96 -3.46 63.85
N VAL A 66 25.12 -2.83 63.94
CA VAL A 66 25.59 -1.86 62.94
C VAL A 66 25.75 -2.52 61.57
N SER A 67 26.32 -3.73 61.51
CA SER A 67 26.43 -4.48 60.24
C SER A 67 25.07 -4.82 59.61
N ILE A 68 24.05 -5.13 60.43
CA ILE A 68 22.68 -5.30 59.95
C ILE A 68 22.14 -3.97 59.43
N SER A 69 22.35 -2.86 60.14
CA SER A 69 21.93 -1.53 59.70
C SER A 69 22.61 -1.11 58.39
N ASP A 70 23.92 -1.36 58.23
CA ASP A 70 24.65 -1.15 56.97
C ASP A 70 23.98 -1.90 55.81
N THR A 71 23.70 -3.20 56.03
CA THR A 71 23.06 -4.07 55.03
C THR A 71 21.66 -3.59 54.67
N VAL A 72 20.88 -3.14 55.66
CA VAL A 72 19.52 -2.61 55.45
C VAL A 72 19.55 -1.29 54.66
N GLN A 73 20.48 -0.39 54.98
CA GLN A 73 20.65 0.88 54.25
C GLN A 73 21.03 0.63 52.79
N GLU A 74 21.98 -0.27 52.55
CA GLU A 74 22.44 -0.61 51.19
C GLU A 74 21.35 -1.31 50.36
N THR A 75 20.65 -2.26 50.96
CA THR A 75 19.53 -2.96 50.31
C THR A 75 18.42 -1.98 49.94
N ARG A 76 18.12 -1.00 50.82
CA ARG A 76 17.10 0.01 50.56
C ARG A 76 17.47 0.92 49.39
N ARG A 77 18.71 1.44 49.34
CA ARG A 77 19.20 2.23 48.20
C ARG A 77 19.08 1.45 46.91
N THR A 78 19.50 0.18 46.93
CA THR A 78 19.40 -0.71 45.77
C THR A 78 17.94 -0.88 45.32
N ILE A 79 17.00 -1.09 46.24
CA ILE A 79 15.57 -1.19 45.92
C ILE A 79 15.04 0.10 45.32
N GLU A 80 15.41 1.26 45.87
CA GLU A 80 14.95 2.56 45.40
C GLU A 80 15.48 2.87 43.99
N ASP A 81 16.77 2.63 43.75
CA ASP A 81 17.40 2.77 42.44
C ASP A 81 16.77 1.82 41.41
N GLN A 82 16.57 0.55 41.77
CA GLN A 82 15.88 -0.42 40.91
C GLN A 82 14.43 -0.05 40.64
N SER A 83 13.72 0.47 41.65
CA SER A 83 12.34 0.93 41.50
C SER A 83 12.26 2.11 40.53
N LYS A 84 13.18 3.07 40.66
CA LYS A 84 13.26 4.21 39.74
C LYS A 84 13.59 3.77 38.32
N GLN A 85 14.62 2.94 38.15
CA GLN A 85 15.01 2.42 36.84
C GLN A 85 13.87 1.62 36.18
N LYS A 86 13.17 0.79 36.96
CA LYS A 86 12.01 0.03 36.48
C LYS A 86 10.88 0.97 36.05
N SER A 87 10.61 2.02 36.81
CA SER A 87 9.59 3.01 36.45
C SER A 87 9.92 3.70 35.14
N GLU A 88 11.17 4.14 34.95
CA GLU A 88 11.64 4.77 33.70
C GLU A 88 11.60 3.80 32.51
N PHE A 89 11.93 2.53 32.74
CA PHE A 89 11.81 1.51 31.70
C PHE A 89 10.35 1.28 31.29
N VAL A 90 9.43 1.21 32.26
CA VAL A 90 8.00 1.00 31.99
C VAL A 90 7.45 2.17 31.18
N THR A 91 7.72 3.42 31.55
CA THR A 91 7.23 4.59 30.80
C THR A 91 7.81 4.66 29.39
N ALA A 92 9.09 4.30 29.22
CA ALA A 92 9.71 4.20 27.90
C ALA A 92 9.11 3.08 27.05
N ALA A 93 8.81 1.93 27.65
CA ALA A 93 8.18 0.80 26.98
C ALA A 93 6.73 1.11 26.57
N GLU A 94 5.97 1.77 27.43
CA GLU A 94 4.60 2.23 27.15
C GLU A 94 4.59 3.22 25.98
N SER A 95 5.43 4.25 26.02
CA SER A 95 5.55 5.22 24.91
C SER A 95 5.94 4.54 23.59
N ARG A 96 6.84 3.55 23.64
CA ARG A 96 7.21 2.77 22.44
C ARG A 96 6.05 1.91 21.95
N ALA A 97 5.28 1.29 22.84
CA ALA A 97 4.11 0.49 22.48
C ALA A 97 3.03 1.37 21.80
N GLU A 98 2.74 2.55 22.34
CA GLU A 98 1.81 3.53 21.76
C GLU A 98 2.28 3.97 20.36
N SER A 99 3.58 4.23 20.19
CA SER A 99 4.15 4.59 18.88
C SER A 99 4.03 3.45 17.86
N ILE A 100 4.23 2.20 18.29
CA ILE A 100 4.05 1.02 17.43
C ILE A 100 2.56 0.86 17.07
N GLU A 101 1.65 1.00 18.02
CA GLU A 101 0.21 0.91 17.78
C GLU A 101 -0.27 1.95 16.77
N ALA A 102 0.16 3.21 16.94
CA ALA A 102 -0.14 4.28 15.99
C ALA A 102 0.38 3.96 14.58
N SER A 103 1.61 3.45 14.48
CA SER A 103 2.21 3.05 13.19
C SER A 103 1.45 1.90 12.53
N LEU A 104 1.05 0.89 13.30
CA LEU A 104 0.27 -0.25 12.80
C LEU A 104 -1.11 0.18 12.31
N LYS A 105 -1.76 1.13 13.00
CA LYS A 105 -3.05 1.68 12.57
C LYS A 105 -2.93 2.40 11.22
N THR A 106 -1.94 3.28 11.07
CA THR A 106 -1.68 3.95 9.79
C THR A 106 -1.41 2.95 8.67
N LEU A 107 -0.57 1.93 8.93
CA LEU A 107 -0.27 0.90 7.94
C LEU A 107 -1.52 0.09 7.54
N ALA A 108 -2.42 -0.19 8.49
CA ALA A 108 -3.67 -0.88 8.20
C ALA A 108 -4.60 -0.05 7.30
N GLU A 109 -4.69 1.26 7.54
CA GLU A 109 -5.45 2.20 6.70
C GLU A 109 -4.86 2.28 5.28
N GLU A 110 -3.53 2.39 5.16
CA GLU A 110 -2.83 2.38 3.87
C GLU A 110 -3.05 1.08 3.09
N MET A 111 -2.93 -0.08 3.77
CA MET A 111 -3.20 -1.38 3.15
C MET A 111 -4.64 -1.51 2.68
N SER A 112 -5.61 -1.00 3.45
CA SER A 112 -7.02 -1.00 3.05
C SER A 112 -7.23 -0.17 1.78
N SER A 113 -6.67 1.04 1.73
CA SER A 113 -6.75 1.92 0.55
C SER A 113 -6.12 1.29 -0.69
N MET A 114 -4.94 0.67 -0.56
CA MET A 114 -4.30 -0.03 -1.67
C MET A 114 -5.11 -1.23 -2.18
N LEU A 115 -5.81 -1.95 -1.29
CA LEU A 115 -6.66 -3.05 -1.69
C LEU A 115 -7.90 -2.57 -2.46
N GLU A 116 -8.47 -1.44 -2.06
CA GLU A 116 -9.58 -0.80 -2.77
C GLU A 116 -9.16 -0.33 -4.17
N GLU A 117 -8.04 0.39 -4.29
CA GLU A 117 -7.49 0.82 -5.59
C GLU A 117 -7.20 -0.39 -6.50
N LYS A 118 -6.66 -1.47 -5.93
CA LYS A 118 -6.41 -2.71 -6.68
C LYS A 118 -7.69 -3.36 -7.18
N ALA A 119 -8.77 -3.33 -6.39
CA ALA A 119 -10.07 -3.87 -6.79
C ALA A 119 -10.67 -3.05 -7.94
N GLU A 120 -10.68 -1.72 -7.83
CA GLU A 120 -11.16 -0.81 -8.88
C GLU A 120 -10.38 -1.00 -10.19
N LYS A 121 -9.04 -1.07 -10.10
CA LYS A 121 -8.19 -1.30 -11.27
C LYS A 121 -8.48 -2.64 -11.93
N LYS A 122 -8.74 -3.68 -11.14
CA LYS A 122 -9.11 -5.00 -11.66
C LYS A 122 -10.42 -4.94 -12.43
N GLU A 123 -11.45 -4.32 -11.87
CA GLU A 123 -12.75 -4.14 -12.54
C GLU A 123 -12.60 -3.38 -13.86
N ARG A 124 -11.79 -2.31 -13.86
CA ARG A 124 -11.50 -1.54 -15.08
C ARG A 124 -10.80 -2.37 -16.15
N VAL A 125 -9.88 -3.25 -15.77
CA VAL A 125 -9.21 -4.16 -16.71
C VAL A 125 -10.19 -5.17 -17.29
N GLU A 126 -11.08 -5.73 -16.46
CA GLU A 126 -12.13 -6.66 -16.91
C GLU A 126 -13.08 -5.97 -17.90
N ALA A 127 -13.52 -4.73 -17.62
CA ALA A 127 -14.35 -3.94 -18.52
C ALA A 127 -13.66 -3.61 -19.86
N LEU A 128 -12.38 -3.21 -19.82
CA LEU A 128 -11.61 -2.96 -21.05
C LEU A 128 -11.40 -4.23 -21.87
N SER A 129 -11.19 -5.37 -21.20
CA SER A 129 -11.06 -6.66 -21.87
C SER A 129 -12.35 -7.06 -22.58
N ALA A 130 -13.52 -6.82 -21.96
CA ALA A 130 -14.82 -7.07 -22.57
C ALA A 130 -15.02 -6.17 -23.80
N GLN A 131 -14.72 -4.87 -23.70
CA GLN A 131 -14.81 -3.93 -24.84
C GLN A 131 -13.89 -4.34 -26.00
N LEU A 132 -12.68 -4.83 -25.70
CA LEU A 132 -11.75 -5.29 -26.72
C LEU A 132 -12.29 -6.53 -27.46
N GLN A 133 -12.92 -7.46 -26.73
CA GLN A 133 -13.55 -8.65 -27.33
C GLN A 133 -14.72 -8.26 -28.23
N GLU A 134 -15.58 -7.34 -27.78
CA GLU A 134 -16.71 -6.82 -28.56
C GLU A 134 -16.23 -6.13 -29.84
N ALA A 135 -15.30 -5.18 -29.73
CA ALA A 135 -14.73 -4.47 -30.88
C ALA A 135 -14.05 -5.43 -31.89
N THR A 136 -13.43 -6.51 -31.40
CA THR A 136 -12.83 -7.53 -32.26
C THR A 136 -13.91 -8.31 -33.05
N ALA A 137 -15.04 -8.64 -32.42
CA ALA A 137 -16.15 -9.32 -33.09
C ALA A 137 -16.83 -8.43 -34.14
N GLU A 138 -17.00 -7.14 -33.84
CA GLU A 138 -17.53 -6.16 -34.79
C GLU A 138 -16.61 -5.95 -35.99
N LEU A 139 -15.29 -5.92 -35.75
CA LEU A 139 -14.30 -5.83 -36.82
C LEU A 139 -14.39 -7.03 -37.77
N LEU A 140 -14.43 -8.25 -37.24
CA LEU A 140 -14.57 -9.48 -38.05
C LEU A 140 -15.84 -9.45 -38.91
N THR A 141 -16.97 -9.07 -38.31
CA THR A 141 -18.26 -8.93 -39.02
C THR A 141 -18.15 -7.89 -40.15
N THR A 142 -17.45 -6.79 -39.89
CA THR A 142 -17.25 -5.73 -40.88
C THR A 142 -16.35 -6.20 -42.02
N GLU A 143 -15.27 -6.91 -41.72
CA GLU A 143 -14.37 -7.49 -42.71
C GLU A 143 -15.08 -8.48 -43.63
N GLU A 144 -15.95 -9.35 -43.08
CA GLU A 144 -16.80 -10.25 -43.87
C GLU A 144 -17.74 -9.49 -44.81
N ARG A 145 -18.40 -8.43 -44.30
CA ARG A 145 -19.27 -7.59 -45.10
C ARG A 145 -18.51 -6.87 -46.23
N VAL A 146 -17.29 -6.42 -45.98
CA VAL A 146 -16.42 -5.82 -47.00
C VAL A 146 -16.10 -6.83 -48.10
N LYS A 147 -15.69 -8.06 -47.74
CA LYS A 147 -15.42 -9.13 -48.72
C LYS A 147 -16.65 -9.43 -49.58
N GLN A 148 -17.83 -9.46 -48.98
CA GLN A 148 -19.09 -9.67 -49.72
C GLN A 148 -19.33 -8.53 -50.72
N LEU A 149 -19.20 -7.27 -50.28
CA LEU A 149 -19.39 -6.11 -51.14
C LEU A 149 -18.37 -6.05 -52.30
N GLU A 150 -17.13 -6.48 -52.07
CA GLU A 150 -16.11 -6.57 -53.12
C GLU A 150 -16.48 -7.62 -54.19
N SER A 151 -17.03 -8.76 -53.76
CA SER A 151 -17.54 -9.80 -54.65
C SER A 151 -18.72 -9.28 -55.49
N ASP A 152 -19.71 -8.67 -54.83
CA ASP A 152 -20.90 -8.11 -55.48
C ASP A 152 -20.53 -7.02 -56.50
N ARG A 153 -19.59 -6.13 -56.13
CA ARG A 153 -19.06 -5.11 -57.03
C ARG A 153 -18.45 -5.72 -58.29
N SER A 154 -17.66 -6.79 -58.13
CA SER A 154 -17.00 -7.48 -59.23
C SER A 154 -18.01 -8.14 -60.17
N ALA A 155 -19.03 -8.79 -59.61
CA ALA A 155 -20.12 -9.38 -60.38
C ALA A 155 -20.91 -8.32 -61.16
N LYS A 156 -21.26 -7.21 -60.52
CA LYS A 156 -21.96 -6.08 -61.17
C LYS A 156 -21.14 -5.43 -62.26
N GLN A 157 -19.83 -5.31 -62.07
CA GLN A 157 -18.93 -4.80 -63.10
C GLN A 157 -18.87 -5.73 -64.33
N ALA A 158 -18.86 -7.04 -64.12
CA ALA A 158 -18.91 -8.01 -65.20
C ALA A 158 -20.24 -7.96 -65.97
N GLU A 159 -21.37 -7.88 -65.28
CA GLU A 159 -22.69 -7.69 -65.88
C GLU A 159 -22.75 -6.39 -66.71
N ALA A 160 -22.26 -5.28 -66.18
CA ALA A 160 -22.25 -4.00 -66.88
C ALA A 160 -21.38 -4.05 -68.14
N LYS A 161 -20.22 -4.73 -68.09
CA LYS A 161 -19.35 -4.90 -69.24
C LYS A 161 -20.04 -5.71 -70.34
N LYS A 162 -20.66 -6.83 -69.98
CA LYS A 162 -21.42 -7.66 -70.93
C LYS A 162 -22.55 -6.86 -71.58
N LEU A 163 -23.33 -6.13 -70.78
CA LEU A 163 -24.43 -5.31 -71.32
C LEU A 163 -23.91 -4.24 -72.31
N HIS A 164 -22.74 -3.66 -72.04
CA HIS A 164 -22.13 -2.71 -72.96
C HIS A 164 -21.69 -3.34 -74.28
N GLU A 165 -21.10 -4.54 -74.23
CA GLU A 165 -20.74 -5.33 -75.41
C GLU A 165 -21.98 -5.70 -76.23
N ASP A 166 -23.03 -6.21 -75.58
CA ASP A 166 -24.31 -6.55 -76.20
C ASP A 166 -24.96 -5.33 -76.89
N LEU A 167 -24.91 -4.15 -76.25
CA LEU A 167 -25.42 -2.91 -76.82
C LEU A 167 -24.60 -2.42 -78.03
N LEU A 168 -23.28 -2.56 -77.98
CA LEU A 168 -22.42 -2.21 -79.11
C LEU A 168 -22.72 -3.11 -80.32
N GLU A 169 -22.86 -4.42 -80.10
CA GLU A 169 -23.22 -5.37 -81.17
C GLU A 169 -24.59 -5.03 -81.78
N ALA A 170 -25.59 -4.79 -80.92
CA ALA A 170 -26.93 -4.39 -81.38
C ALA A 170 -26.90 -3.07 -82.19
N ASN A 171 -26.08 -2.10 -81.77
CA ASN A 171 -25.94 -0.83 -82.47
C ASN A 171 -25.25 -0.97 -83.83
N VAL A 172 -24.20 -1.80 -83.93
CA VAL A 172 -23.53 -2.12 -85.20
C VAL A 172 -24.53 -2.75 -86.16
N LYS A 173 -25.26 -3.77 -85.71
CA LYS A 173 -26.28 -4.44 -86.53
C LYS A 173 -27.37 -3.49 -87.00
N ALA A 174 -27.90 -2.65 -86.11
CA ALA A 174 -28.91 -1.66 -86.47
C ALA A 174 -28.38 -0.64 -87.50
N SER A 175 -27.10 -0.27 -87.41
CA SER A 175 -26.46 0.63 -88.38
C SER A 175 -26.31 -0.03 -89.75
N GLU A 176 -25.91 -1.31 -89.81
CA GLU A 176 -25.83 -2.08 -91.06
C GLU A 176 -27.20 -2.24 -91.73
N GLU A 177 -28.24 -2.57 -90.95
CA GLU A 177 -29.63 -2.66 -91.44
C GLU A 177 -30.13 -1.32 -91.99
N LEU A 178 -29.81 -0.21 -91.32
CA LEU A 178 -30.15 1.14 -91.77
C LEU A 178 -29.50 1.48 -93.12
N GLU A 179 -28.21 1.20 -93.28
CA GLU A 179 -27.50 1.45 -94.55
C GLU A 179 -28.03 0.56 -95.68
N ALA A 180 -28.39 -0.69 -95.39
CA ALA A 180 -29.03 -1.57 -96.37
C ALA A 180 -30.41 -1.03 -96.82
N LEU A 181 -31.22 -0.50 -95.89
CA LEU A 181 -32.50 0.12 -96.20
C LEU A 181 -32.35 1.43 -97.01
N LYS A 182 -31.34 2.26 -96.71
CA LYS A 182 -31.02 3.44 -97.52
C LYS A 182 -30.66 3.05 -98.95
N GLY A 183 -29.82 2.04 -99.12
CA GLY A 183 -29.45 1.52 -100.44
C GLY A 183 -30.67 1.07 -101.25
N LYS A 184 -31.55 0.25 -100.64
CA LYS A 184 -32.81 -0.18 -101.28
C LYS A 184 -33.71 1.00 -101.65
N THR A 185 -33.82 1.99 -100.76
CA THR A 185 -34.62 3.20 -101.00
C THR A 185 -34.10 3.98 -102.20
N SER A 186 -32.77 4.19 -102.28
CA SER A 186 -32.15 4.85 -103.43
C SER A 186 -32.43 4.11 -104.75
N THR A 187 -32.34 2.78 -104.76
CA THR A 187 -32.66 1.97 -105.95
C THR A 187 -34.11 2.15 -106.37
N LEU A 188 -35.05 2.06 -105.42
CA LEU A 188 -36.48 2.26 -105.70
C LEU A 188 -36.79 3.69 -106.18
N GLU A 189 -36.11 4.72 -105.63
CA GLU A 189 -36.24 6.09 -106.11
C GLU A 189 -35.77 6.26 -107.56
N ASP A 190 -34.67 5.62 -107.93
CA ASP A 190 -34.14 5.68 -109.30
C ASP A 190 -35.02 4.92 -110.30
N GLU A 191 -35.56 3.75 -109.90
CA GLU A 191 -36.58 3.02 -110.67
C GLU A 191 -37.83 3.87 -110.88
N ALA A 192 -38.35 4.51 -109.81
CA ALA A 192 -39.51 5.38 -109.88
C ALA A 192 -39.27 6.57 -110.82
N LYS A 193 -38.09 7.22 -110.76
CA LYS A 193 -37.71 8.29 -111.69
C LYS A 193 -37.70 7.81 -113.14
N SER A 194 -37.11 6.63 -113.40
CA SER A 194 -37.07 6.03 -114.72
C SER A 194 -38.48 5.81 -115.29
N ILE A 195 -39.37 5.20 -114.49
CA ILE A 195 -40.78 4.99 -114.86
C ILE A 195 -41.48 6.31 -115.17
N ILE A 196 -41.29 7.35 -114.33
CA ILE A 196 -41.88 8.67 -114.56
C ILE A 196 -41.41 9.28 -115.89
N ILE A 197 -40.13 9.13 -116.24
CA ILE A 197 -39.58 9.61 -117.51
C ILE A 197 -40.26 8.88 -118.68
N SER A 198 -40.31 7.54 -118.63
CA SER A 198 -40.97 6.75 -119.69
C SER A 198 -42.45 7.11 -119.87
N LEU A 199 -43.17 7.36 -118.78
CA LEU A 199 -44.58 7.79 -118.84
C LEU A 199 -44.73 9.20 -119.45
N LYS A 200 -43.81 10.13 -119.15
CA LYS A 200 -43.80 11.47 -119.75
C LYS A 200 -43.50 11.41 -121.26
N ASP A 201 -42.57 10.56 -121.67
CA ASP A 201 -42.23 10.37 -123.08
C ASP A 201 -43.43 9.80 -123.85
N TRP A 202 -44.08 8.77 -123.31
CA TRP A 202 -45.30 8.20 -123.90
C TRP A 202 -46.44 9.23 -124.02
N ARG A 203 -46.63 10.06 -122.99
CA ARG A 203 -47.60 11.16 -123.02
C ARG A 203 -47.27 12.21 -124.11
N SER A 204 -45.99 12.43 -124.37
CA SER A 204 -45.53 13.38 -125.40
C SER A 204 -45.71 12.82 -126.82
N MET A 205 -45.73 11.50 -126.98
CA MET A 205 -45.98 10.81 -128.26
C MET A 205 -47.47 10.61 -128.59
N SER A 206 -48.36 10.80 -127.61
CA SER A 206 -49.81 10.59 -127.73
C SER A 206 -50.63 11.89 -127.90
N ASN A 207 -49.95 13.05 -127.96
CA ASN A 207 -50.48 14.35 -128.38
C ASN A 207 -49.92 14.73 -129.75
#